data_AF-A0A350JJ44-F1
#
_entry.id   AF-A0A350JJ44-F1
#
_cell.length_a   1.000
_cell.length_b   1.000
_cell.length_c   1.000
_cell.angle_alpha   90.00
_cell.angle_beta   90.00
_cell.angle_gamma   90.00
#
_symmetry.space_group_name_H-M   'P 1'
#
loop_
_entity.id
_entity.type
_entity.pdbx_description
1 polymer ?
#
loop_
_entity_poly.entity_id
_entity_poly.type
_entity_poly.pdbx_seq_one_letter_code
_entity_poly.pdbx_strand_id
1 'polypeptide(L)'
;MRWITMQQIPELTINWHVLEACNYDCYFCYAKYSQKSRFSLDFEKVLKALSALNGKKLDFQSGSAQVESIRVNFAGGEPLLAKDLGPAISLASNLGLRPSFISNGSLITDEFIKEYGPMISVAGFSIDSFAAGVNDEIGRKDNSGRQVSLDRFKQIFNLFREVSPKTRLKINTVVCRENADTDLTDQLGELSPDRWKALRVIPIHGAVGHEISDEQFEAFLERHRRVAGQVVHEDNDHMHRSYLMLDPEGCFYQREGSGYIKSGSVAKVGAAEALQSVEFDAKTFLTRY
;
A
#
# COMPACT_ATOMS: atom_id res chain seq x y z
N MET A 1 11.97 37.70 7.40
CA MET A 1 11.98 36.54 6.49
C MET A 1 11.72 35.29 7.31
N ARG A 2 10.58 34.62 7.12
CA ARG A 2 10.34 33.31 7.75
C ARG A 2 11.14 32.28 6.97
N TRP A 3 12.17 31.71 7.58
CA TRP A 3 12.86 30.54 7.04
C TRP A 3 11.85 29.39 7.01
N ILE A 4 11.37 29.03 5.82
CA ILE A 4 10.60 27.79 5.67
C ILE A 4 11.62 26.67 5.83
N THR A 5 11.60 26.00 6.97
CA THR A 5 12.46 24.84 7.24
C THR A 5 12.15 23.77 6.19
N MET A 6 13.11 23.48 5.33
CA MET A 6 12.97 22.44 4.30
C MET A 6 12.75 21.09 4.99
N GLN A 7 11.67 20.40 4.64
CA GLN A 7 11.33 19.12 5.26
C GLN A 7 12.35 18.05 4.89
N GLN A 8 12.75 17.24 5.86
CA GLN A 8 13.62 16.08 5.67
C GLN A 8 12.76 14.82 5.68
N ILE A 9 12.85 14.02 4.63
CA ILE A 9 12.11 12.77 4.46
C ILE A 9 13.13 11.63 4.35
N PRO A 10 13.34 10.85 5.42
CA PRO A 10 14.30 9.73 5.41
C PRO A 10 13.95 8.67 4.36
N GLU A 11 12.65 8.42 4.16
CA GLU A 11 12.17 7.46 3.18
C GLU A 11 10.85 7.93 2.58
N LEU A 12 10.90 8.39 1.32
CA LEU A 12 9.71 8.76 0.57
C LEU A 12 9.05 7.52 -0.02
N THR A 13 7.75 7.32 0.23
CA THR A 13 7.03 6.15 -0.28
C THR A 13 6.19 6.51 -1.49
N ILE A 14 6.45 5.83 -2.60
CA ILE A 14 5.66 5.92 -3.83
C ILE A 14 4.89 4.62 -4.00
N ASN A 15 3.57 4.71 -3.98
CA ASN A 15 2.67 3.56 -4.11
C ASN A 15 2.32 3.39 -5.58
N TRP A 16 2.87 2.37 -6.21
CA TRP A 16 2.59 2.07 -7.61
C TRP A 16 1.51 1.01 -7.71
N HIS A 17 0.33 1.42 -8.15
CA HIS A 17 -0.74 0.52 -8.53
C HIS A 17 -0.41 -0.07 -9.91
N VAL A 18 0.24 -1.23 -9.91
CA VAL A 18 0.82 -1.81 -11.13
C VAL A 18 -0.24 -2.34 -12.08
N LEU A 19 -1.45 -2.63 -11.58
CA LEU A 19 -2.57 -3.11 -12.36
C LEU A 19 -3.90 -2.88 -11.62
N GLU A 20 -5.00 -2.92 -12.36
CA GLU A 20 -6.37 -2.89 -11.82
C GLU A 20 -6.92 -4.30 -11.53
N ALA A 21 -6.52 -5.29 -12.34
CA ALA A 21 -7.06 -6.65 -12.24
C ALA A 21 -6.82 -7.25 -10.85
N CYS A 22 -7.85 -7.85 -10.25
CA CYS A 22 -7.71 -8.53 -8.98
C CYS A 22 -8.41 -9.87 -9.11
N ASN A 23 -7.92 -10.88 -8.39
CA ASN A 23 -8.62 -12.14 -8.25
C ASN A 23 -9.69 -12.09 -7.14
N TYR A 24 -9.78 -11.00 -6.36
CA TYR A 24 -10.84 -10.71 -5.39
C TYR A 24 -11.75 -9.58 -5.88
N ASP A 25 -12.93 -9.41 -5.26
CA ASP A 25 -13.99 -8.49 -5.68
C ASP A 25 -14.45 -7.51 -4.57
N CYS A 26 -13.53 -7.16 -3.65
CA CYS A 26 -13.82 -6.31 -2.49
C CYS A 26 -14.61 -5.03 -2.85
N TYR A 27 -15.75 -4.81 -2.20
CA TYR A 27 -16.68 -3.73 -2.59
C TYR A 27 -16.09 -2.31 -2.41
N PHE A 28 -15.14 -2.14 -1.48
CA PHE A 28 -14.45 -0.87 -1.20
C PHE A 28 -13.14 -0.69 -1.98
N CYS A 29 -12.85 -1.54 -2.98
CA CYS A 29 -11.57 -1.50 -3.68
C CYS A 29 -11.31 -0.16 -4.38
N TYR A 30 -10.17 0.47 -4.04
CA TYR A 30 -9.71 1.74 -4.60
C TYR A 30 -9.00 1.61 -5.96
N ALA A 31 -8.57 0.41 -6.33
CA ALA A 31 -7.72 0.17 -7.49
C ALA A 31 -8.54 0.04 -8.79
N LYS A 32 -9.46 0.97 -9.04
CA LYS A 32 -10.31 1.03 -10.24
C LYS A 32 -9.84 2.18 -11.13
N TYR A 33 -9.31 1.86 -12.31
CA TYR A 33 -8.67 2.83 -13.21
C TYR A 33 -9.31 2.87 -14.60
N SER A 34 -10.10 1.86 -14.97
CA SER A 34 -10.69 1.68 -16.30
C SER A 34 -9.65 1.72 -17.42
N GLN A 35 -8.41 1.29 -17.16
CA GLN A 35 -7.29 1.38 -18.10
C GLN A 35 -6.42 0.12 -18.11
N LYS A 36 -5.80 -0.17 -19.25
CA LYS A 36 -4.86 -1.29 -19.37
C LYS A 36 -3.54 -0.92 -18.70
N SER A 37 -3.01 -1.84 -17.90
CA SER A 37 -1.68 -1.66 -17.30
C SER A 37 -0.60 -1.61 -18.37
N ARG A 38 0.37 -0.70 -18.16
CA ARG A 38 1.62 -0.63 -18.92
C ARG A 38 2.83 -1.09 -18.10
N PHE A 39 2.60 -1.66 -16.92
CA PHE A 39 3.66 -2.03 -15.99
C PHE A 39 4.77 -2.86 -16.63
N SER A 40 4.43 -3.96 -17.31
CA SER A 40 5.39 -4.83 -18.01
C SER A 40 6.26 -4.11 -19.05
N LEU A 41 5.75 -3.03 -19.66
CA LEU A 41 6.47 -2.28 -20.68
C LEU A 41 7.38 -1.19 -20.08
N ASP A 42 6.97 -0.63 -18.94
CA ASP A 42 7.53 0.63 -18.44
C ASP A 42 8.27 0.48 -17.09
N PHE A 43 8.16 -0.65 -16.38
CA PHE A 43 8.73 -0.81 -15.03
C PHE A 43 10.22 -0.47 -14.96
N GLU A 44 11.03 -0.90 -15.93
CA GLU A 44 12.45 -0.57 -15.92
C GLU A 44 12.72 0.93 -15.99
N LYS A 45 12.02 1.64 -16.88
CA LYS A 45 12.21 3.08 -17.10
C LYS A 45 11.73 3.87 -15.90
N VAL A 46 10.57 3.50 -15.35
CA VAL A 46 10.01 4.14 -14.16
C VAL A 46 10.92 3.93 -12.96
N LEU A 47 11.36 2.70 -12.69
CA LEU A 47 12.25 2.43 -11.55
C LEU A 47 13.60 3.15 -11.67
N LYS A 48 14.21 3.21 -12.86
CA LYS A 48 15.43 4.01 -13.10
C LYS A 48 15.20 5.49 -12.82
N ALA A 49 14.06 6.04 -13.28
CA ALA A 49 13.70 7.43 -13.02
C ALA A 49 13.45 7.72 -11.53
N LEU A 50 12.79 6.80 -10.82
CA LEU A 50 12.59 6.91 -9.36
C LEU A 50 13.90 6.80 -8.59
N SER A 51 14.77 5.86 -8.94
CA SER A 51 16.09 5.71 -8.31
C SER A 51 16.94 6.98 -8.42
N ALA A 52 16.84 7.68 -9.54
CA ALA A 52 17.55 8.94 -9.77
C ALA A 52 17.13 10.07 -8.79
N LEU A 53 16.08 9.89 -7.99
CA LEU A 53 15.62 10.85 -6.98
C LEU A 53 16.19 10.60 -5.57
N ASN A 54 16.84 9.45 -5.32
CA ASN A 54 17.48 9.17 -4.02
C ASN A 54 18.51 10.25 -3.67
N GLY A 55 18.51 10.70 -2.41
CA GLY A 55 19.43 11.73 -1.90
C GLY A 55 19.18 13.15 -2.44
N LYS A 56 18.07 13.40 -3.16
CA LYS A 56 17.82 14.70 -3.79
C LYS A 56 16.76 15.53 -3.07
N LYS A 57 16.87 16.84 -3.26
CA LYS A 57 15.76 17.77 -3.04
C LYS A 57 14.74 17.58 -4.16
N LEU A 58 13.49 17.34 -3.77
CA LEU A 58 12.35 17.21 -4.68
C LEU A 58 11.43 18.42 -4.52
N ASP A 59 10.93 18.90 -5.65
CA ASP A 59 9.97 19.99 -5.71
C ASP A 59 8.59 19.43 -6.04
N PHE A 60 7.61 19.82 -5.24
CA PHE A 60 6.19 19.53 -5.36
C PHE A 60 5.43 20.85 -5.51
N GLN A 61 4.17 20.80 -5.93
CA GLN A 61 3.33 22.00 -6.04
C GLN A 61 3.16 22.72 -4.69
N SER A 62 3.19 21.97 -3.59
CA SER A 62 3.06 22.45 -2.21
C SER A 62 4.37 22.92 -1.56
N GLY A 63 5.52 22.74 -2.20
CA GLY A 63 6.84 23.10 -1.68
C GLY A 63 7.91 22.04 -1.96
N SER A 64 9.05 22.13 -1.29
CA SER A 64 10.17 21.22 -1.50
C SER A 64 10.50 20.38 -0.26
N ALA A 65 11.00 19.17 -0.47
CA ALA A 65 11.54 18.32 0.59
C ALA A 65 12.86 17.68 0.17
N GLN A 66 13.77 17.51 1.12
CA GLN A 66 14.98 16.71 0.94
C GLN A 66 14.63 15.24 1.22
N VAL A 67 14.93 14.37 0.26
CA VAL A 67 14.63 12.93 0.33
C VAL A 67 15.93 12.16 0.40
N GLU A 68 16.08 11.28 1.38
CA GLU A 68 17.27 10.43 1.52
C GLU A 68 17.13 9.15 0.67
N SER A 69 16.01 8.45 0.82
CA SER A 69 15.74 7.21 0.10
C SER A 69 14.30 7.12 -0.40
N ILE A 70 14.06 6.26 -1.40
CA ILE A 70 12.74 5.99 -1.95
C ILE A 70 12.36 4.54 -1.74
N ARG A 71 11.17 4.36 -1.16
CA ARG A 71 10.47 3.08 -1.11
C ARG A 71 9.42 3.02 -2.19
N VAL A 72 9.51 2.04 -3.07
CA VAL A 72 8.46 1.76 -4.08
C VAL A 72 7.57 0.65 -3.53
N ASN A 73 6.30 0.96 -3.34
CA ASN A 73 5.31 0.01 -2.86
C ASN A 73 4.45 -0.47 -4.04
N PHE A 74 4.66 -1.70 -4.48
CA PHE A 74 3.86 -2.34 -5.52
C PHE A 74 2.50 -2.76 -4.94
N ALA A 75 1.44 -2.10 -5.41
CA ALA A 75 0.06 -2.30 -5.00
C ALA A 75 -0.85 -2.34 -6.26
N GLY A 76 -2.15 -2.10 -6.14
CA GLY A 76 -3.11 -2.19 -7.24
C GLY A 76 -4.21 -3.19 -6.93
N GLY A 77 -4.75 -3.83 -7.98
CA GLY A 77 -5.72 -4.92 -7.85
C GLY A 77 -5.16 -6.08 -7.02
N GLU A 78 -4.41 -7.00 -7.66
CA GLU A 78 -3.51 -7.94 -6.97
C GLU A 78 -2.13 -7.96 -7.66
N PRO A 79 -1.08 -7.37 -7.08
CA PRO A 79 0.24 -7.28 -7.70
C PRO A 79 0.84 -8.61 -8.14
N LEU A 80 0.57 -9.71 -7.42
CA LEU A 80 1.10 -11.03 -7.75
C LEU A 80 0.51 -11.63 -9.05
N LEU A 81 -0.50 -11.00 -9.64
CA LEU A 81 -0.93 -11.31 -11.01
C LEU A 81 0.04 -10.78 -12.08
N ALA A 82 0.87 -9.80 -11.75
CA ALA A 82 1.88 -9.27 -12.67
C ALA A 82 3.06 -10.23 -12.76
N LYS A 83 3.26 -10.81 -13.95
CA LYS A 83 4.40 -11.71 -14.23
C LYS A 83 5.75 -11.06 -13.93
N ASP A 84 5.84 -9.75 -14.12
CA ASP A 84 7.07 -8.98 -13.95
C ASP A 84 7.27 -8.43 -12.53
N LEU A 85 6.42 -8.77 -11.55
CA LEU A 85 6.56 -8.25 -10.18
C LEU A 85 7.91 -8.66 -9.55
N GLY A 86 8.28 -9.93 -9.64
CA GLY A 86 9.57 -10.43 -9.15
C GLY A 86 10.77 -9.73 -9.80
N PRO A 87 10.86 -9.72 -11.14
CA PRO A 87 11.87 -8.93 -11.87
C PRO A 87 11.90 -7.44 -11.48
N ALA A 88 10.75 -6.80 -11.27
CA ALA A 88 10.67 -5.41 -10.84
C ALA A 88 11.18 -5.21 -9.40
N ILE A 89 10.90 -6.14 -8.48
CA ILE A 89 11.45 -6.12 -7.11
C ILE A 89 12.98 -6.22 -7.17
N SER A 90 13.50 -7.18 -7.93
CA SER A 90 14.95 -7.38 -8.10
C SER A 90 15.63 -6.13 -8.69
N LEU A 91 15.05 -5.57 -9.76
CA LEU A 91 15.57 -4.34 -10.36
C LEU A 91 15.51 -3.15 -9.40
N ALA A 92 14.39 -2.95 -8.68
CA ALA A 92 14.27 -1.87 -7.71
C ALA A 92 15.36 -1.97 -6.63
N SER A 93 15.56 -3.17 -6.07
CA SER A 93 16.62 -3.41 -5.08
C SER A 93 18.02 -3.11 -5.64
N ASN A 94 18.33 -3.59 -6.85
CA ASN A 94 19.61 -3.34 -7.52
C ASN A 94 19.85 -1.85 -7.83
N LEU A 95 18.78 -1.07 -8.02
CA LEU A 95 18.85 0.39 -8.22
C LEU A 95 18.92 1.18 -6.91
N GLY A 96 19.09 0.53 -5.76
CA GLY A 96 19.14 1.18 -4.45
C GLY A 96 17.79 1.76 -3.99
N LEU A 97 16.69 1.34 -4.62
CA LEU A 97 15.35 1.59 -4.10
C LEU A 97 15.03 0.55 -3.04
N ARG A 98 14.03 0.85 -2.21
CA ARG A 98 13.51 -0.09 -1.21
C ARG A 98 12.19 -0.65 -1.74
N PRO A 99 12.14 -1.84 -2.36
CA PRO A 99 10.88 -2.39 -2.83
C PRO A 99 10.02 -2.86 -1.65
N SER A 100 8.71 -2.74 -1.79
CA SER A 100 7.69 -3.24 -0.87
C SER A 100 6.45 -3.63 -1.67
N PHE A 101 5.54 -4.39 -1.08
CA PHE A 101 4.26 -4.69 -1.72
C PHE A 101 3.11 -4.73 -0.73
N ILE A 102 1.88 -4.53 -1.23
CA ILE A 102 0.62 -4.85 -0.53
C ILE A 102 -0.14 -5.88 -1.38
N SER A 103 -0.48 -7.03 -0.80
CA SER A 103 -1.19 -8.12 -1.48
C SER A 103 -2.37 -8.63 -0.64
N ASN A 104 -3.35 -9.27 -1.26
CA ASN A 104 -4.35 -10.06 -0.56
C ASN A 104 -3.79 -11.41 -0.04
N GLY A 105 -2.58 -11.80 -0.45
CA GLY A 105 -1.88 -13.00 0.00
C GLY A 105 -2.31 -14.30 -0.66
N SER A 106 -3.36 -14.30 -1.48
CA SER A 106 -3.93 -15.54 -2.06
C SER A 106 -3.06 -16.19 -3.13
N LEU A 107 -2.19 -15.41 -3.79
CA LEU A 107 -1.32 -15.87 -4.86
C LEU A 107 0.16 -16.00 -4.44
N ILE A 108 0.50 -15.67 -3.19
CA ILE A 108 1.89 -15.70 -2.76
C ILE A 108 2.34 -17.14 -2.55
N THR A 109 3.46 -17.50 -3.20
CA THR A 109 4.07 -18.82 -3.08
C THR A 109 5.30 -18.77 -2.20
N ASP A 110 5.70 -19.92 -1.68
CA ASP A 110 6.89 -20.02 -0.85
C ASP A 110 8.17 -19.77 -1.68
N GLU A 111 8.14 -20.12 -2.97
CA GLU A 111 9.21 -19.83 -3.93
C GLU A 111 9.38 -18.32 -4.12
N PHE A 112 8.28 -17.58 -4.27
CA PHE A 112 8.33 -16.13 -4.39
C PHE A 112 8.98 -15.50 -3.15
N ILE A 113 8.61 -15.97 -1.95
CA ILE A 113 9.15 -15.48 -0.69
C ILE A 113 10.65 -15.80 -0.58
N LYS A 114 11.07 -17.03 -0.92
CA LYS A 114 12.48 -17.43 -0.89
C LYS A 114 13.34 -16.65 -1.89
N GLU A 115 12.82 -16.40 -3.08
CA GLU A 115 13.55 -15.73 -4.17
C GLU A 115 13.62 -14.21 -3.98
N TYR A 116 12.47 -13.57 -3.71
CA TYR A 116 12.37 -12.10 -3.69
C TYR A 116 12.27 -11.51 -2.30
N GLY A 117 11.85 -12.27 -1.29
CA GLY A 117 11.71 -11.81 0.09
C GLY A 117 12.92 -11.06 0.63
N PRO A 118 14.18 -11.55 0.43
CA PRO A 118 15.37 -10.87 0.95
C PRO A 118 15.60 -9.47 0.38
N MET A 119 14.99 -9.15 -0.76
CA MET A 119 15.07 -7.84 -1.42
C MET A 119 13.97 -6.88 -0.93
N ILE A 120 12.91 -7.41 -0.31
CA ILE A 120 11.70 -6.67 0.07
C ILE A 120 11.91 -6.00 1.43
N SER A 121 11.69 -4.68 1.47
CA SER A 121 11.75 -3.89 2.70
C SER A 121 10.51 -4.04 3.57
N VAL A 122 9.31 -4.12 2.97
CA VAL A 122 8.03 -4.32 3.65
C VAL A 122 7.15 -5.26 2.83
N ALA A 123 6.73 -6.36 3.44
CA ALA A 123 5.72 -7.27 2.89
C ALA A 123 4.39 -7.02 3.62
N GLY A 124 3.43 -6.41 2.92
CA GLY A 124 2.14 -6.07 3.48
C GLY A 124 1.01 -6.95 2.97
N PHE A 125 0.13 -7.35 3.88
CA PHE A 125 -1.04 -8.17 3.59
C PHE A 125 -2.32 -7.45 4.00
N SER A 126 -3.34 -7.54 3.15
CA SER A 126 -4.66 -6.98 3.44
C SER A 126 -5.55 -8.04 4.08
N ILE A 127 -5.87 -7.88 5.36
CA ILE A 127 -6.61 -8.83 6.19
C ILE A 127 -7.69 -8.04 6.94
N ASP A 128 -8.95 -8.26 6.55
CA ASP A 128 -10.10 -7.54 7.15
C ASP A 128 -10.90 -8.41 8.12
N SER A 129 -10.86 -9.73 7.94
CA SER A 129 -11.44 -10.70 8.86
C SER A 129 -10.85 -12.09 8.62
N PHE A 130 -10.99 -12.96 9.62
CA PHE A 130 -10.81 -14.41 9.48
C PHE A 130 -12.13 -15.19 9.55
N ALA A 131 -13.25 -14.51 9.75
CA ALA A 131 -14.57 -15.11 9.66
C ALA A 131 -15.01 -15.16 8.19
N ALA A 132 -15.23 -16.38 7.67
CA ALA A 132 -15.54 -16.59 6.26
C ALA A 132 -16.76 -15.78 5.78
N GLY A 133 -17.83 -15.73 6.58
CA GLY A 133 -19.05 -14.96 6.26
C GLY A 133 -18.81 -13.45 6.16
N VAL A 134 -17.98 -12.89 7.04
CA VAL A 134 -17.61 -11.46 6.98
C VAL A 134 -16.81 -11.16 5.71
N ASN A 135 -15.81 -12.00 5.40
CA ASN A 135 -15.06 -11.87 4.15
C ASN A 135 -15.93 -12.10 2.91
N ASP A 136 -16.95 -12.95 3.00
CA ASP A 136 -17.90 -13.20 1.92
C ASP A 136 -18.74 -11.97 1.59
N GLU A 137 -19.20 -11.24 2.61
CA GLU A 137 -19.93 -9.99 2.46
C GLU A 137 -19.03 -8.86 1.95
N ILE A 138 -17.77 -8.83 2.40
CA ILE A 138 -16.79 -7.84 1.95
C ILE A 138 -16.38 -8.06 0.48
N GLY A 139 -16.31 -9.31 0.03
CA GLY A 139 -15.68 -9.69 -1.24
C GLY A 139 -14.19 -10.03 -1.12
N ARG A 140 -13.74 -10.48 0.06
CA ARG A 140 -12.37 -10.97 0.33
C ARG A 140 -12.22 -12.45 -0.06
N LYS A 141 -12.59 -12.78 -1.30
CA LYS A 141 -12.57 -14.14 -1.84
C LYS A 141 -12.33 -14.13 -3.33
N ASP A 142 -11.85 -15.25 -3.86
CA ASP A 142 -11.74 -15.41 -5.31
C ASP A 142 -13.06 -15.84 -5.97
N ASN A 143 -13.06 -15.92 -7.31
CA ASN A 143 -14.21 -16.35 -8.10
C ASN A 143 -14.73 -17.76 -7.76
N SER A 144 -13.96 -18.56 -7.02
CA SER A 144 -14.35 -19.88 -6.52
C SER A 144 -14.74 -19.86 -5.03
N GLY A 145 -14.82 -18.69 -4.41
CA GLY A 145 -15.12 -18.50 -2.99
C GLY A 145 -13.96 -18.78 -2.05
N ARG A 146 -12.73 -18.96 -2.55
CA ARG A 146 -11.58 -19.29 -1.70
C ARG A 146 -11.02 -18.05 -1.01
N GLN A 147 -10.69 -18.21 0.26
CA GLN A 147 -10.11 -17.19 1.13
C GLN A 147 -8.79 -17.71 1.72
N VAL A 148 -7.87 -16.81 2.08
CA VAL A 148 -6.62 -17.20 2.75
C VAL A 148 -6.90 -17.44 4.24
N SER A 149 -6.58 -18.64 4.72
CA SER A 149 -6.76 -18.98 6.14
C SER A 149 -5.69 -18.35 7.03
N LEU A 150 -5.99 -18.26 8.33
CA LEU A 150 -5.03 -17.85 9.35
C LEU A 150 -3.77 -18.74 9.32
N ASP A 151 -3.94 -20.05 9.18
CA ASP A 151 -2.82 -21.00 9.11
C ASP A 151 -1.92 -20.73 7.90
N ARG A 152 -2.49 -20.40 6.74
CA ARG A 152 -1.68 -20.02 5.58
C ARG A 152 -0.93 -18.72 5.82
N PHE A 153 -1.56 -17.70 6.42
CA PHE A 153 -0.83 -16.48 6.79
C PHE A 153 0.27 -16.74 7.82
N LYS A 154 0.06 -17.63 8.79
CA LYS A 154 1.12 -18.04 9.75
C LYS A 154 2.31 -18.65 9.01
N GLN A 155 2.07 -19.53 8.04
CA GLN A 155 3.14 -20.09 7.20
C GLN A 155 3.88 -19.01 6.42
N ILE A 156 3.17 -18.08 5.79
CA ILE A 156 3.76 -16.96 5.04
C ILE A 156 4.65 -16.11 5.95
N PHE A 157 4.13 -15.68 7.10
CA PHE A 157 4.84 -14.82 8.04
C PHE A 157 6.07 -15.52 8.62
N ASN A 158 5.95 -16.80 8.99
CA ASN A 158 7.08 -17.57 9.49
C ASN A 158 8.17 -17.75 8.43
N LEU A 159 7.79 -18.02 7.18
CA LEU A 159 8.75 -18.16 6.09
C LEU A 159 9.50 -16.84 5.83
N PHE A 160 8.80 -15.70 5.82
CA PHE A 160 9.47 -14.40 5.72
C PHE A 160 10.47 -14.17 6.86
N ARG A 161 10.10 -14.50 8.11
CA ARG A 161 11.01 -14.38 9.26
C ARG A 161 12.23 -15.28 9.14
N GLU A 162 12.06 -16.47 8.58
CA GLU A 162 13.13 -17.45 8.38
C GLU A 162 14.11 -16.99 7.29
N VAL A 163 13.62 -16.65 6.10
CA VAL A 163 14.49 -16.42 4.93
C VAL A 163 14.81 -14.95 4.70
N SER A 164 14.01 -14.04 5.27
CA SER A 164 14.11 -12.59 5.05
C SER A 164 13.90 -11.80 6.36
N PRO A 165 14.71 -12.03 7.41
CA PRO A 165 14.49 -11.46 8.75
C PRO A 165 14.55 -9.92 8.83
N LYS A 166 15.02 -9.25 7.77
CA LYS A 166 15.04 -7.78 7.68
C LYS A 166 13.77 -7.19 7.05
N THR A 167 12.94 -8.02 6.41
CA THR A 167 11.67 -7.60 5.81
C THR A 167 10.67 -7.33 6.92
N ARG A 168 10.10 -6.12 6.93
CA ARG A 168 9.02 -5.80 7.86
C ARG A 168 7.71 -6.41 7.37
N LEU A 169 7.02 -7.14 8.24
CA LEU A 169 5.72 -7.71 7.99
C LEU A 169 4.63 -6.73 8.42
N LYS A 170 3.72 -6.43 7.51
CA LYS A 170 2.67 -5.43 7.71
C LYS A 170 1.29 -6.03 7.47
N ILE A 171 0.32 -5.66 8.30
CA ILE A 171 -1.09 -5.93 8.04
C ILE A 171 -1.83 -4.61 7.81
N ASN A 172 -2.67 -4.57 6.79
CA ASN A 172 -3.68 -3.53 6.59
C ASN A 172 -5.05 -4.15 6.81
N THR A 173 -5.89 -3.48 7.59
CA THR A 173 -7.29 -3.84 7.85
C THR A 173 -8.13 -2.62 7.49
N VAL A 174 -9.04 -2.76 6.52
CA VAL A 174 -10.10 -1.78 6.27
C VAL A 174 -11.24 -2.10 7.22
N VAL A 175 -11.52 -1.18 8.12
CA VAL A 175 -12.63 -1.27 9.07
C VAL A 175 -13.88 -0.69 8.40
N CYS A 176 -14.86 -1.55 8.21
CA CYS A 176 -16.15 -1.29 7.58
C CYS A 176 -17.28 -1.86 8.44
N ARG A 177 -18.52 -1.67 8.00
CA ARG A 177 -19.70 -2.11 8.75
C ARG A 177 -19.66 -3.60 9.13
N GLU A 178 -19.18 -4.46 8.24
CA GLU A 178 -19.19 -5.92 8.42
C GLU A 178 -18.15 -6.40 9.45
N ASN A 179 -17.09 -5.63 9.72
CA ASN A 179 -16.03 -6.04 10.65
C ASN A 179 -15.77 -5.06 11.82
N ALA A 180 -16.57 -3.98 11.96
CA ALA A 180 -16.41 -3.00 13.05
C ALA A 180 -16.47 -3.62 14.46
N ASP A 181 -17.20 -4.72 14.63
CA ASP A 181 -17.31 -5.45 15.89
C ASP A 181 -16.40 -6.68 15.97
N THR A 182 -15.60 -6.96 14.94
CA THR A 182 -14.64 -8.07 14.95
C THR A 182 -13.51 -7.79 15.96
N ASP A 183 -13.11 -8.84 16.66
CA ASP A 183 -11.87 -8.86 17.46
C ASP A 183 -10.83 -9.71 16.72
N LEU A 184 -9.72 -9.07 16.35
CA LEU A 184 -8.56 -9.64 15.66
C LEU A 184 -7.38 -9.85 16.61
N THR A 185 -7.54 -9.61 17.92
CA THR A 185 -6.42 -9.57 18.88
C THR A 185 -5.61 -10.86 18.89
N ASP A 186 -6.28 -12.00 18.94
CA ASP A 186 -5.62 -13.32 18.96
C ASP A 186 -4.88 -13.58 17.66
N GLN A 187 -5.51 -13.32 16.51
CA GLN A 187 -4.92 -13.57 15.20
C GLN A 187 -3.75 -12.63 14.92
N LEU A 188 -3.84 -11.36 15.32
CA LEU A 188 -2.73 -10.40 15.25
C LEU A 188 -1.60 -10.80 16.20
N GLY A 189 -1.91 -11.37 17.37
CA GLY A 189 -0.93 -11.97 18.27
C GLY A 189 -0.18 -13.13 17.62
N GLU A 190 -0.91 -14.07 17.01
CA GLU A 190 -0.33 -15.23 16.31
C GLU A 190 0.52 -14.82 15.11
N LEU A 191 0.09 -13.81 14.35
CA LEU A 191 0.83 -13.32 13.19
C LEU A 191 1.99 -12.39 13.59
N SER A 192 1.87 -11.65 14.69
CA SER A 192 2.86 -10.71 15.22
C SER A 192 3.43 -9.73 14.16
N PRO A 193 2.60 -8.97 13.42
CA PRO A 193 3.11 -8.03 12.40
C PRO A 193 4.01 -6.95 13.03
N ASP A 194 5.05 -6.52 12.31
CA ASP A 194 5.87 -5.37 12.73
C ASP A 194 5.07 -4.06 12.70
N ARG A 195 4.05 -3.99 11.84
CA ARG A 195 3.14 -2.85 11.74
C ARG A 195 1.72 -3.31 11.38
N TRP A 196 0.74 -2.73 12.05
CA TRP A 196 -0.67 -2.91 11.71
C TRP A 196 -1.31 -1.55 11.42
N LYS A 197 -2.01 -1.43 10.29
CA LYS A 197 -2.78 -0.25 9.92
C LYS A 197 -4.26 -0.60 9.93
N ALA A 198 -5.01 0.00 10.85
CA ALA A 198 -6.46 0.04 10.83
C ALA A 198 -6.90 1.29 10.05
N LEU A 199 -7.57 1.08 8.93
CA LEU A 199 -7.99 2.11 7.97
C LEU A 199 -9.51 2.19 8.00
N ARG A 200 -10.08 3.36 8.24
CA ARG A 200 -11.53 3.53 8.09
C ARG A 200 -11.93 3.36 6.62
N VAL A 201 -13.05 2.69 6.35
CA VAL A 201 -13.59 2.59 4.99
C VAL A 201 -13.91 3.99 4.43
N ILE A 202 -13.54 4.24 3.18
CA ILE A 202 -13.97 5.44 2.44
C ILE A 202 -15.22 5.07 1.62
N PRO A 203 -16.31 5.85 1.69
CA PRO A 203 -17.53 5.59 0.93
C PRO A 203 -17.35 5.91 -0.55
N ILE A 204 -16.69 5.01 -1.27
CA ILE A 204 -16.55 5.05 -2.73
C ILE A 204 -17.01 3.74 -3.34
N HIS A 205 -17.43 3.80 -4.61
CA HIS A 205 -17.80 2.61 -5.38
C HIS A 205 -18.88 1.78 -4.65
N GLY A 206 -18.59 0.50 -4.35
CA GLY A 206 -19.52 -0.37 -3.64
C GLY A 206 -19.59 -0.14 -2.13
N ALA A 207 -18.77 0.75 -1.57
CA ALA A 207 -18.75 1.04 -0.13
C ALA A 207 -19.75 2.11 0.32
N VAL A 208 -20.46 2.75 -0.62
CA VAL A 208 -21.51 3.71 -0.29
C VAL A 208 -22.63 2.97 0.46
N GLY A 209 -22.98 3.43 1.66
CA GLY A 209 -23.93 2.74 2.56
C GLY A 209 -23.30 1.70 3.50
N HIS A 210 -21.98 1.52 3.46
CA HIS A 210 -21.20 0.64 4.34
C HIS A 210 -20.28 1.42 5.30
N GLU A 211 -20.53 2.72 5.46
CA GLU A 211 -19.79 3.61 6.36
C GLU A 211 -19.92 3.18 7.82
N ILE A 212 -18.92 3.53 8.62
CA ILE A 212 -18.94 3.40 10.07
C ILE A 212 -18.84 4.78 10.71
N SER A 213 -19.49 4.96 11.85
CA SER A 213 -19.40 6.21 12.61
C SER A 213 -18.04 6.35 13.30
N ASP A 214 -17.74 7.56 13.79
CA ASP A 214 -16.56 7.80 14.59
C ASP A 214 -16.52 6.91 15.83
N GLU A 215 -17.65 6.75 16.51
CA GLU A 215 -17.79 5.90 17.69
C GLU A 215 -17.55 4.43 17.38
N GLN A 216 -18.01 3.94 16.22
CA GLN A 216 -17.77 2.55 15.80
C GLN A 216 -16.28 2.31 15.51
N PHE A 217 -15.61 3.25 14.85
CA PHE A 217 -14.19 3.14 14.57
C PHE A 217 -13.35 3.22 15.84
N GLU A 218 -13.64 4.17 16.74
CA GLU A 218 -12.94 4.28 18.03
C GLU A 218 -13.17 3.06 18.92
N ALA A 219 -14.39 2.49 18.93
CA ALA A 219 -14.66 1.24 19.63
C ALA A 219 -13.83 0.08 19.06
N PHE A 220 -13.66 0.00 17.74
CA PHE A 220 -12.76 -0.97 17.12
C PHE A 220 -11.31 -0.76 17.58
N LEU A 221 -10.80 0.48 17.60
CA LEU A 221 -9.44 0.76 18.04
C LEU A 221 -9.22 0.43 19.52
N GLU A 222 -10.14 0.82 20.40
CA GLU A 222 -10.06 0.55 21.84
C GLU A 222 -10.07 -0.96 22.14
N ARG A 223 -10.88 -1.73 21.41
CA ARG A 223 -10.89 -3.21 21.52
C ARG A 223 -9.51 -3.82 21.28
N HIS A 224 -8.76 -3.25 20.34
CA HIS A 224 -7.45 -3.76 19.94
C HIS A 224 -6.26 -2.99 20.54
N ARG A 225 -6.47 -2.13 21.53
CA ARG A 225 -5.39 -1.30 22.12
C ARG A 225 -4.20 -2.08 22.70
N ARG A 226 -4.39 -3.38 22.94
CA ARG A 226 -3.38 -4.29 23.50
C ARG A 226 -2.60 -5.06 22.44
N VAL A 227 -2.97 -4.96 21.17
CA VAL A 227 -2.25 -5.62 20.08
C VAL A 227 -0.84 -5.05 20.01
N ALA A 228 0.16 -5.92 20.11
CA ALA A 228 1.56 -5.54 20.00
C ALA A 228 1.88 -5.11 18.56
N GLY A 229 2.39 -3.89 18.39
CA GLY A 229 2.77 -3.32 17.10
C GLY A 229 2.57 -1.80 17.08
N GLN A 230 3.19 -1.12 16.12
CA GLN A 230 2.83 0.27 15.85
C GLN A 230 1.47 0.30 15.15
N VAL A 231 0.40 0.48 15.92
CA VAL A 231 -0.92 0.77 15.35
C VAL A 231 -0.85 2.18 14.78
N VAL A 232 -1.01 2.31 13.46
CA VAL A 232 -1.11 3.60 12.79
C VAL A 232 -2.57 3.81 12.42
N HIS A 233 -3.22 4.76 13.07
CA HIS A 233 -4.60 5.15 12.79
C HIS A 233 -4.60 6.09 11.58
N GLU A 234 -5.31 5.73 10.52
CA GLU A 234 -5.54 6.63 9.39
C GLU A 234 -7.04 6.83 9.23
N ASP A 235 -7.48 8.06 9.54
CA ASP A 235 -8.80 8.54 9.13
C ASP A 235 -8.72 9.08 7.69
N ASN A 236 -9.89 9.27 7.07
CA ASN A 236 -10.04 9.68 5.69
C ASN A 236 -9.33 11.01 5.38
N ASP A 237 -9.30 11.93 6.36
CA ASP A 237 -8.61 13.21 6.27
C ASP A 237 -7.09 13.06 6.17
N HIS A 238 -6.52 12.01 6.78
CA HIS A 238 -5.08 11.72 6.69
C HIS A 238 -4.68 11.18 5.32
N MET A 239 -5.60 10.62 4.54
CA MET A 239 -5.29 10.01 3.23
C MET A 239 -5.21 11.04 2.10
N HIS A 240 -5.85 12.20 2.23
CA HIS A 240 -5.84 13.23 1.19
C HIS A 240 -4.47 13.92 1.11
N ARG A 241 -3.81 13.89 -0.07
CA ARG A 241 -2.53 14.56 -0.38
C ARG A 241 -1.27 14.09 0.38
N SER A 242 -1.37 13.10 1.26
CA SER A 242 -0.21 12.49 1.94
C SER A 242 0.30 11.22 1.27
N TYR A 243 -0.40 10.71 0.25
CA TYR A 243 0.01 9.55 -0.55
C TYR A 243 0.52 10.01 -1.92
N LEU A 244 1.71 9.56 -2.31
CA LEU A 244 2.16 9.58 -3.69
C LEU A 244 1.73 8.28 -4.36
N MET A 245 0.84 8.38 -5.33
CA MET A 245 0.26 7.23 -6.04
C MET A 245 0.67 7.30 -7.51
N LEU A 246 1.20 6.19 -8.04
CA LEU A 246 1.36 5.96 -9.47
C LEU A 246 0.27 5.02 -9.94
N ASP A 247 -0.40 5.36 -11.04
CA ASP A 247 -1.39 4.50 -11.67
C ASP A 247 -0.72 3.40 -12.54
N PRO A 248 -1.50 2.48 -13.14
CA PRO A 248 -0.94 1.43 -14.00
C PRO A 248 -0.20 1.91 -15.25
N GLU A 249 -0.28 3.19 -15.63
CA GLU A 249 0.47 3.81 -16.74
C GLU A 249 1.74 4.53 -16.27
N GLY A 250 2.01 4.51 -14.97
CA GLY A 250 3.16 5.19 -14.36
C GLY A 250 2.98 6.71 -14.29
N CYS A 251 1.75 7.20 -14.23
CA CYS A 251 1.43 8.61 -14.01
C CYS A 251 1.15 8.84 -12.51
N PHE A 252 1.72 9.90 -11.93
CA PHE A 252 1.28 10.31 -10.60
C PHE A 252 -0.16 10.78 -10.68
N TYR A 253 -0.97 10.40 -9.70
CA TYR A 253 -2.35 10.85 -9.65
C TYR A 253 -2.78 11.19 -8.24
N GLN A 254 -3.70 12.15 -8.16
CA GLN A 254 -4.31 12.59 -6.91
C GLN A 254 -5.81 12.77 -7.13
N ARG A 255 -6.60 12.44 -6.11
CA ARG A 255 -8.03 12.70 -6.14
C ARG A 255 -8.27 14.19 -5.95
N GLU A 256 -9.12 14.76 -6.79
CA GLU A 256 -9.61 16.14 -6.66
C GLU A 256 -11.14 16.13 -6.84
N GLY A 257 -11.87 16.30 -5.74
CA GLY A 257 -13.32 16.14 -5.72
C GLY A 257 -13.77 14.75 -6.16
N SER A 258 -14.55 14.69 -7.25
CA SER A 258 -15.01 13.44 -7.88
C SER A 258 -14.06 12.90 -8.95
N GLY A 259 -13.01 13.63 -9.32
CA GLY A 259 -12.08 13.26 -10.39
C GLY A 259 -10.66 12.96 -9.90
N TYR A 260 -9.77 12.73 -10.87
CA TYR A 260 -8.35 12.54 -10.65
C TYR A 260 -7.54 13.50 -11.53
N ILE A 261 -6.59 14.22 -10.94
CA ILE A 261 -5.53 14.91 -11.68
C ILE A 261 -4.40 13.91 -11.91
N LYS A 262 -3.84 13.89 -13.12
CA LYS A 262 -2.69 13.05 -13.49
C LYS A 262 -1.51 13.88 -14.00
N SER A 263 -0.30 13.48 -13.62
CA SER A 263 0.94 13.98 -14.22
C SER A 263 1.17 13.36 -15.61
N GLY A 264 2.23 13.81 -16.30
CA GLY A 264 2.82 13.01 -17.37
C GLY A 264 3.36 11.67 -16.83
N SER A 265 3.37 10.63 -17.67
CA SER A 265 3.94 9.33 -17.29
C SER A 265 5.44 9.47 -16.99
N VAL A 266 5.87 8.92 -15.86
CA VAL A 266 7.28 8.95 -15.42
C VAL A 266 8.21 8.37 -16.50
N ALA A 267 7.76 7.38 -17.27
CA ALA A 267 8.55 6.81 -18.37
C ALA A 267 8.79 7.78 -19.54
N LYS A 268 7.96 8.83 -19.67
CA LYS A 268 8.03 9.84 -20.75
C LYS A 268 8.70 11.14 -20.29
N VAL A 269 8.30 11.66 -19.14
CA VAL A 269 8.75 12.99 -18.65
C VAL A 269 9.81 12.90 -17.54
N GLY A 270 10.05 11.70 -16.99
CA GLY A 270 10.92 11.52 -15.84
C GLY A 270 10.21 11.80 -14.52
N ALA A 271 10.76 11.28 -13.42
CA ALA A 271 10.10 11.31 -12.12
C ALA A 271 10.11 12.70 -11.47
N ALA A 272 11.19 13.47 -11.64
CA ALA A 272 11.31 14.80 -11.06
C ALA A 272 10.27 15.76 -11.64
N GLU A 273 10.12 15.79 -12.97
CA GLU A 273 9.11 16.62 -13.65
C GLU A 273 7.69 16.18 -13.28
N ALA A 274 7.42 14.87 -13.27
CA ALA A 274 6.10 14.34 -12.94
C ALA A 274 5.66 14.68 -11.50
N LEU A 275 6.60 14.82 -10.55
CA LEU A 275 6.29 15.20 -9.16
C LEU A 275 5.98 16.69 -8.98
N GLN A 276 6.42 17.57 -9.89
CA GLN A 276 6.18 19.01 -9.77
C GLN A 276 4.69 19.36 -9.87
N SER A 277 3.90 18.54 -10.56
CA SER A 277 2.45 18.71 -10.68
C SER A 277 1.64 18.06 -9.54
N VAL A 278 2.31 17.60 -8.47
CA VAL A 278 1.68 16.87 -7.37
C VAL A 278 1.63 17.75 -6.13
N GLU A 279 0.46 17.86 -5.50
CA GLU A 279 0.29 18.53 -4.21
C GLU A 279 0.59 17.55 -3.07
N PHE A 280 1.76 17.65 -2.45
CA PHE A 280 2.21 16.69 -1.44
C PHE A 280 2.30 17.30 -0.04
N ASP A 281 1.52 16.77 0.91
CA ASP A 281 1.64 17.14 2.32
C ASP A 281 2.70 16.28 3.02
N ALA A 282 3.94 16.76 2.98
CA ALA A 282 5.07 16.09 3.60
C ALA A 282 4.95 15.99 5.13
N LYS A 283 4.22 16.88 5.81
CA LYS A 283 4.02 16.81 7.28
C LYS A 283 3.14 15.63 7.64
N THR A 284 1.97 15.54 6.98
CA THR A 284 1.03 14.44 7.19
C THR A 284 1.60 13.11 6.69
N PHE A 285 2.46 13.13 5.67
CA PHE A 285 3.22 11.93 5.27
C PHE A 285 4.11 11.40 6.42
N LEU A 286 4.84 12.28 7.11
CA LEU A 286 5.79 11.89 8.16
C LEU A 286 5.12 11.33 9.43
N THR A 287 3.86 11.68 9.73
CA THR A 287 3.14 11.12 10.89
C THR A 287 2.71 9.67 10.68
N ARG A 288 2.75 9.17 9.44
CA ARG A 288 2.27 7.84 9.04
C ARG A 288 3.37 6.77 8.97
N TYR A 289 4.64 7.17 9.15
CA TYR A 289 5.81 6.31 8.97
C TYR A 289 6.76 6.35 10.16
#